data_AF-A0A8B8PK69-F1
#
_entry.id   AF-A0A8B8PK69-F1
#
_cell.length_a   1.000
_cell.length_b   1.000
_cell.length_c   1.000
_cell.angle_alpha   90.00
_cell.angle_beta   90.00
_cell.angle_gamma   90.00
#
_symmetry.space_group_name_H-M   'P 1'
#
loop_
_entity.id
_entity.type
_entity.pdbx_description
1 polymer ?
#
loop_
_entity_poly.entity_id
_entity_poly.type
_entity_poly.pdbx_seq_one_letter_code
_entity_poly.pdbx_strand_id
1 'polypeptide(L)'
;MSLERKLTFNGRVAIVTGSGGGLGREYALLLASRGCSIVVNDLDTKAADAVVNSIKNSGGKAVADYNSVENGEAIVKTAITTFGRIDILINNAGILRDKSLLKMTEADWDIIQQVHLKGSFLVTKAAWPHMRERGYGRIIMTASSAGLFGNFGQSNYAAAKMGLIGLSNTLAVEGTKYNIHSNVIIPIAASKLTADIIPEQLLKRLLPSYVAPVVAYLCHESCRETGGTFEASGGWVARYKLHRSKGKVYNEDLSLESLERDWSQITSMDGGAYFSSVTEHFGSVVESLQAADAQFYANNPSETVLQAKGADDNNNNSNSDKKADDALLKSIPVSGYKCDLLFNIIGFRMKEEPELIDQIQAVFQYNITQSGKHITTWTADTKYDIAVYNSEPRNNVKPDCTVTVDDDDFVKIMVGKLNPQRAFIMGKLNIKGNIMLLQKLNTLWTQIQMAGKAPELPLLASAVLNYKLIPGVKCDAMLVEMFIRMARVPQLIKDMKCVFRLHVNKDSKEVACYTINVTEDTPSFYRGAGQSDKADFELFLEDDDFVRLMYNRIKLNDCIETGKVKVVGDKSLALKLQQLFSHMFTPKL
;
A
#
# COMPACT_ATOMS: atom_id res chain seq x y z
N MET A 1 40.75 21.25 -18.65
CA MET A 1 39.56 20.73 -19.37
C MET A 1 39.49 19.25 -19.12
N SER A 2 38.59 18.78 -18.25
CA SER A 2 38.32 17.35 -18.12
C SER A 2 37.74 16.84 -19.44
N LEU A 3 38.28 15.78 -20.02
CA LEU A 3 37.60 15.08 -21.12
C LEU A 3 36.22 14.64 -20.63
N GLU A 4 35.16 15.32 -21.06
CA GLU A 4 33.79 14.95 -20.72
C GLU A 4 33.51 13.53 -21.22
N ARG A 5 33.05 12.67 -20.31
CA ARG A 5 32.66 11.30 -20.63
C ARG A 5 31.52 11.32 -21.66
N LYS A 6 31.80 10.86 -22.88
CA LYS A 6 30.79 10.72 -23.93
C LYS A 6 29.86 9.55 -23.65
N LEU A 7 28.54 9.80 -23.57
CA LEU A 7 27.53 8.74 -23.46
C LEU A 7 27.38 7.99 -24.80
N THR A 8 27.44 6.65 -24.75
CA THR A 8 27.39 5.74 -25.91
C THR A 8 26.37 4.63 -25.69
N PHE A 9 25.94 3.99 -26.78
CA PHE A 9 24.93 2.93 -26.81
C PHE A 9 25.47 1.67 -27.49
N ASN A 10 26.78 1.45 -27.42
CA ASN A 10 27.44 0.32 -28.04
C ASN A 10 26.81 -1.00 -27.58
N GLY A 11 26.43 -1.86 -28.54
CA GLY A 11 25.82 -3.16 -28.26
C GLY A 11 24.35 -3.10 -27.84
N ARG A 12 23.72 -1.92 -27.83
CA ARG A 12 22.28 -1.75 -27.60
C ARG A 12 21.51 -1.76 -28.91
N VAL A 13 20.29 -2.28 -28.88
CA VAL A 13 19.35 -2.27 -30.01
C VAL A 13 18.12 -1.42 -29.66
N ALA A 14 17.78 -0.48 -30.53
CA ALA A 14 16.61 0.37 -30.39
C ALA A 14 15.59 0.14 -31.51
N ILE A 15 14.31 0.11 -31.17
CA ILE A 15 13.21 0.30 -32.11
C ILE A 15 12.68 1.72 -31.94
N VAL A 16 12.54 2.45 -33.06
CA VAL A 16 11.89 3.76 -33.08
C VAL A 16 10.72 3.71 -34.06
N THR A 17 9.50 3.77 -33.54
CA THR A 17 8.28 3.72 -34.38
C THR A 17 7.99 5.09 -35.01
N GLY A 18 7.52 5.10 -36.27
CA GLY A 18 7.32 6.34 -37.04
C GLY A 18 8.61 7.15 -37.23
N SER A 19 9.71 6.48 -37.57
CA SER A 19 11.06 7.07 -37.64
C SER A 19 11.53 7.43 -39.05
N GLY A 20 10.64 7.41 -40.05
CA GLY A 20 10.94 7.88 -41.40
C GLY A 20 11.12 9.40 -41.50
N GLY A 21 10.65 10.17 -40.52
CA GLY A 21 10.76 11.62 -40.50
C GLY A 21 10.64 12.26 -39.11
N GLY A 22 10.74 13.59 -39.05
CA GLY A 22 10.49 14.39 -37.86
C GLY A 22 11.31 13.98 -36.62
N LEU A 23 10.63 13.88 -35.47
CA LEU A 23 11.22 13.49 -34.19
C LEU A 23 11.83 12.08 -34.22
N GLY A 24 11.08 11.10 -34.73
CA GLY A 24 11.54 9.71 -34.81
C GLY A 24 12.83 9.56 -35.61
N ARG A 25 12.96 10.27 -36.73
CA ARG A 25 14.21 10.31 -37.52
C ARG A 25 15.39 10.84 -36.70
N GLU A 26 15.22 11.96 -36.00
CA GLU A 26 16.30 12.53 -35.20
C GLU A 26 16.70 11.63 -34.01
N TYR A 27 15.73 10.93 -33.40
CA TYR A 27 16.03 9.93 -32.37
C TYR A 27 16.88 8.78 -32.93
N ALA A 28 16.47 8.23 -34.08
CA ALA A 28 17.18 7.15 -34.75
C ALA A 28 18.62 7.55 -35.13
N LEU A 29 18.78 8.72 -35.75
CA LEU A 29 20.10 9.23 -36.16
C LEU A 29 21.01 9.49 -34.96
N LEU A 30 20.50 10.11 -33.90
CA LEU A 30 21.30 10.41 -32.71
C LEU A 30 21.75 9.12 -32.02
N LEU A 31 20.84 8.17 -31.77
CA LEU A 31 21.20 6.89 -31.15
C LEU A 31 22.20 6.09 -31.99
N ALA A 32 22.01 6.05 -33.31
CA ALA A 32 22.94 5.40 -34.25
C ALA A 32 24.34 6.05 -34.22
N SER A 33 24.42 7.38 -34.22
CA SER A 33 25.68 8.12 -34.13
C SER A 33 26.46 7.85 -32.83
N ARG A 34 25.79 7.28 -31.83
CA ARG A 34 26.35 6.89 -30.53
C ARG A 34 26.52 5.37 -30.39
N GLY A 35 26.41 4.60 -31.48
CA GLY A 35 26.75 3.18 -31.54
C GLY A 35 25.57 2.21 -31.34
N CYS A 36 24.33 2.70 -31.29
CA CYS A 36 23.14 1.86 -31.20
C CYS A 36 22.80 1.23 -32.57
N SER A 37 22.38 -0.03 -32.58
CA SER A 37 21.74 -0.64 -33.77
C SER A 37 20.26 -0.27 -33.80
N ILE A 38 19.77 0.22 -34.93
CA ILE A 38 18.41 0.80 -35.02
C ILE A 38 17.49 -0.04 -35.92
N VAL A 39 16.29 -0.34 -35.44
CA VAL A 39 15.15 -0.68 -36.29
C VAL A 39 14.37 0.59 -36.58
N VAL A 40 14.41 1.02 -37.84
CA VAL A 40 13.70 2.19 -38.36
C VAL A 40 12.32 1.71 -38.82
N ASN A 41 11.30 1.82 -37.95
CA ASN A 41 9.93 1.46 -38.29
C ASN A 41 9.17 2.67 -38.85
N ASP A 42 8.61 2.54 -40.06
CA ASP A 42 7.68 3.52 -40.64
C ASP A 42 6.79 2.86 -41.71
N LEU A 43 5.55 3.34 -41.87
CA LEU A 43 4.64 2.85 -42.92
C LEU A 43 5.06 3.36 -44.31
N ASP A 44 5.72 4.53 -44.38
CA ASP A 44 6.33 5.01 -45.62
C ASP A 44 7.68 4.30 -45.83
N THR A 45 7.65 3.29 -46.70
CA THR A 45 8.82 2.46 -47.00
C THR A 45 10.01 3.28 -47.51
N LYS A 46 9.76 4.28 -48.36
CA LYS A 46 10.82 5.15 -48.89
C LYS A 46 11.43 6.02 -47.80
N ALA A 47 10.60 6.53 -46.89
CA ALA A 47 11.07 7.33 -45.76
C ALA A 47 11.93 6.49 -44.79
N ALA A 48 11.47 5.29 -44.45
CA ALA A 48 12.25 4.35 -43.62
C ALA A 48 13.59 4.00 -44.27
N ASP A 49 13.60 3.64 -45.56
CA ASP A 49 14.81 3.29 -46.30
C ASP A 49 15.80 4.45 -46.38
N ALA A 50 15.30 5.68 -46.57
CA ALA A 50 16.15 6.87 -46.59
C ALA A 50 16.89 7.08 -45.26
N VAL A 51 16.21 6.88 -44.12
CA VAL A 51 16.83 7.00 -42.80
C VAL A 51 17.81 5.86 -42.54
N VAL A 52 17.48 4.62 -42.93
CA VAL A 52 18.42 3.49 -42.86
C VAL A 52 19.68 3.75 -43.66
N ASN A 53 19.54 4.24 -44.89
CA ASN A 53 20.68 4.58 -45.76
C ASN A 53 21.52 5.71 -45.14
N SER A 54 20.89 6.74 -44.57
CA SER A 54 21.59 7.81 -43.86
C SER A 54 22.42 7.27 -42.68
N ILE A 55 21.87 6.34 -41.91
CA ILE A 55 22.57 5.71 -40.78
C ILE A 55 23.75 4.86 -41.28
N LYS A 56 23.54 4.01 -42.29
CA LYS A 56 24.57 3.15 -42.87
C LYS A 56 25.71 3.95 -43.51
N ASN A 57 25.39 5.00 -44.25
CA ASN A 57 26.38 5.90 -44.87
C ASN A 57 27.22 6.64 -43.83
N SER A 58 26.70 6.82 -42.62
CA SER A 58 27.42 7.40 -41.48
C SER A 58 28.18 6.35 -40.63
N GLY A 59 28.25 5.09 -41.10
CA GLY A 59 28.94 3.99 -40.42
C GLY A 59 28.14 3.30 -39.30
N GLY A 60 26.86 3.63 -39.15
CA GLY A 60 25.97 3.01 -38.16
C GLY A 60 25.29 1.73 -38.66
N LYS A 61 24.55 1.07 -37.78
CA LYS A 61 23.80 -0.17 -38.08
C LYS A 61 22.30 0.11 -38.03
N ALA A 62 21.60 -0.15 -39.13
CA ALA A 62 20.15 -0.02 -39.17
C ALA A 62 19.47 -1.02 -40.13
N VAL A 63 18.22 -1.35 -39.83
CA VAL A 63 17.31 -2.13 -40.68
C VAL A 63 15.95 -1.43 -40.71
N ALA A 64 15.27 -1.48 -41.86
CA ALA A 64 13.93 -0.93 -41.99
C ALA A 64 12.90 -1.96 -41.52
N ASP A 65 11.79 -1.47 -40.98
CA ASP A 65 10.58 -2.23 -40.71
C ASP A 65 9.37 -1.45 -41.23
N TYR A 66 8.45 -2.12 -41.93
CA TYR A 66 7.33 -1.47 -42.61
C TYR A 66 5.96 -1.82 -42.01
N ASN A 67 5.95 -2.47 -40.83
CA ASN A 67 4.71 -2.92 -40.22
C ASN A 67 3.99 -1.75 -39.53
N SER A 68 2.66 -1.78 -39.53
CA SER A 68 1.87 -0.93 -38.63
C SER A 68 2.20 -1.28 -37.18
N VAL A 69 2.19 -0.27 -36.29
CA VAL A 69 2.32 -0.46 -34.84
C VAL A 69 1.20 -1.34 -34.24
N GLU A 70 0.12 -1.53 -35.00
CA GLU A 70 -0.93 -2.49 -34.68
C GLU A 70 -0.46 -3.96 -34.77
N ASN A 71 0.64 -4.22 -35.48
CA ASN A 71 1.31 -5.50 -35.53
C ASN A 71 2.66 -5.44 -34.80
N GLY A 72 2.60 -5.10 -33.51
CA GLY A 72 3.80 -4.90 -32.70
C GLY A 72 4.73 -6.11 -32.60
N GLU A 73 4.19 -7.33 -32.69
CA GLU A 73 4.98 -8.57 -32.72
C GLU A 73 5.89 -8.64 -33.95
N ALA A 74 5.40 -8.25 -35.13
CA ALA A 74 6.20 -8.23 -36.35
C ALA A 74 7.35 -7.21 -36.25
N ILE A 75 7.10 -6.03 -35.68
CA ILE A 75 8.11 -4.99 -35.47
C ILE A 75 9.23 -5.50 -34.54
N VAL A 76 8.85 -6.11 -33.41
CA VAL A 76 9.82 -6.67 -32.45
C VAL A 76 10.57 -7.85 -33.07
N LYS A 77 9.90 -8.69 -33.86
CA LYS A 77 10.53 -9.80 -34.59
C LYS A 77 11.63 -9.31 -35.52
N THR A 78 11.48 -8.15 -36.16
CA THR A 78 12.54 -7.54 -36.98
C THR A 78 13.80 -7.28 -36.15
N ALA A 79 13.67 -6.67 -34.95
CA ALA A 79 14.81 -6.45 -34.05
C ALA A 79 15.48 -7.75 -33.60
N ILE A 80 14.68 -8.75 -33.21
CA ILE A 80 15.19 -10.05 -32.75
C ILE A 80 15.88 -10.80 -33.88
N THR A 81 15.29 -10.84 -35.07
CA THR A 81 15.87 -11.58 -36.22
C THR A 81 17.15 -10.93 -36.72
N THR A 82 17.21 -9.59 -36.77
CA THR A 82 18.37 -8.88 -37.33
C THR A 82 19.50 -8.70 -36.32
N PHE A 83 19.18 -8.40 -35.06
CA PHE A 83 20.17 -8.01 -34.05
C PHE A 83 20.17 -8.90 -32.79
N GLY A 84 19.26 -9.87 -32.70
CA GLY A 84 19.19 -10.84 -31.60
C GLY A 84 18.66 -10.29 -30.28
N ARG A 85 18.28 -9.02 -30.20
CA ARG A 85 17.85 -8.35 -28.95
C ARG A 85 17.04 -7.08 -29.19
N ILE A 86 16.39 -6.60 -28.14
CA ILE A 86 15.82 -5.26 -28.03
C ILE A 86 16.13 -4.71 -26.63
N ASP A 87 16.62 -3.47 -26.55
CA ASP A 87 16.98 -2.78 -25.31
C ASP A 87 16.20 -1.49 -25.10
N ILE A 88 15.89 -0.80 -26.20
CA ILE A 88 15.26 0.51 -26.21
C ILE A 88 14.04 0.45 -27.13
N LEU A 89 12.90 0.95 -26.66
CA LEU A 89 11.69 1.12 -27.46
C LEU A 89 11.20 2.56 -27.34
N ILE A 90 11.17 3.28 -28.47
CA ILE A 90 10.63 4.63 -28.53
C ILE A 90 9.32 4.58 -29.32
N ASN A 91 8.20 4.62 -28.60
CA ASN A 91 6.86 4.69 -29.17
C ASN A 91 6.58 6.13 -29.62
N ASN A 92 6.86 6.42 -30.89
CA ASN A 92 6.75 7.76 -31.50
C ASN A 92 5.74 7.84 -32.65
N ALA A 93 5.36 6.71 -33.28
CA ALA A 93 4.38 6.69 -34.36
C ALA A 93 3.08 7.42 -34.00
N GLY A 94 2.54 8.15 -34.98
CA GLY A 94 1.37 8.97 -34.75
C GLY A 94 0.80 9.65 -35.98
N ILE A 95 -0.47 10.00 -35.91
CA ILE A 95 -1.25 10.66 -36.96
C ILE A 95 -2.18 11.71 -36.33
N LEU A 96 -2.85 12.52 -37.15
CA LEU A 96 -3.86 13.50 -36.69
C LEU A 96 -5.18 13.31 -37.45
N ARG A 97 -6.29 13.52 -36.73
CA ARG A 97 -7.68 13.52 -37.24
C ARG A 97 -8.48 14.55 -36.46
N ASP A 98 -8.11 15.81 -36.66
CA ASP A 98 -8.64 16.93 -35.90
C ASP A 98 -10.06 17.26 -36.36
N LYS A 99 -11.02 17.17 -35.43
CA LYS A 99 -12.45 17.49 -35.60
C LYS A 99 -13.00 17.99 -34.27
N SER A 100 -13.83 19.04 -34.29
CA SER A 100 -14.68 19.37 -33.13
C SER A 100 -15.51 18.14 -32.75
N LEU A 101 -15.77 17.92 -31.46
CA LEU A 101 -16.45 16.71 -30.96
C LEU A 101 -17.72 16.35 -31.75
N LEU A 102 -18.58 17.34 -32.03
CA LEU A 102 -19.82 17.14 -32.80
C LEU A 102 -19.60 16.61 -34.23
N LYS A 103 -18.46 16.92 -34.84
CA LYS A 103 -18.11 16.53 -36.22
C LYS A 103 -17.17 15.31 -36.27
N MET A 104 -16.78 14.78 -35.12
CA MET A 104 -15.87 13.65 -35.03
C MET A 104 -16.67 12.37 -35.27
N THR A 105 -16.24 11.59 -36.26
CA THR A 105 -16.82 10.26 -36.49
C THR A 105 -16.15 9.23 -35.58
N GLU A 106 -16.79 8.08 -35.36
CA GLU A 106 -16.16 6.96 -34.65
C GLU A 106 -14.87 6.50 -35.34
N ALA A 107 -14.83 6.50 -36.68
CA ALA A 107 -13.62 6.16 -37.43
C ALA A 107 -12.47 7.15 -37.16
N ASP A 108 -12.76 8.46 -37.02
CA ASP A 108 -11.78 9.47 -36.62
C ASP A 108 -11.26 9.23 -35.20
N TRP A 109 -12.11 8.74 -34.30
CA TRP A 109 -11.73 8.37 -32.93
C TRP A 109 -10.87 7.11 -32.91
N ASP A 110 -11.37 6.03 -33.50
CA ASP A 110 -10.79 4.70 -33.44
C ASP A 110 -9.39 4.68 -34.03
N ILE A 111 -9.18 5.29 -35.19
CA ILE A 111 -7.86 5.27 -35.83
C ILE A 111 -6.80 5.97 -34.97
N ILE A 112 -7.18 7.01 -34.23
CA ILE A 112 -6.30 7.72 -33.31
C ILE A 112 -5.97 6.84 -32.09
N GLN A 113 -6.96 6.21 -31.47
CA GLN A 113 -6.71 5.28 -30.35
C GLN A 113 -5.86 4.08 -30.79
N GLN A 114 -6.17 3.53 -31.96
CA GLN A 114 -5.56 2.35 -32.52
C GLN A 114 -4.07 2.57 -32.80
N VAL A 115 -3.70 3.68 -33.47
CA VAL A 115 -2.29 3.98 -33.80
C VAL A 115 -1.52 4.42 -32.56
N HIS A 116 -2.06 5.34 -31.76
CA HIS A 116 -1.29 5.94 -30.67
C HIS A 116 -1.24 5.07 -29.44
N LEU A 117 -2.40 4.78 -28.82
CA LEU A 117 -2.44 4.13 -27.52
C LEU A 117 -2.30 2.62 -27.65
N LYS A 118 -3.16 1.99 -28.46
CA LYS A 118 -3.15 0.55 -28.65
C LYS A 118 -1.90 0.08 -29.40
N GLY A 119 -1.45 0.81 -30.41
CA GLY A 119 -0.18 0.53 -31.10
C GLY A 119 1.02 0.53 -30.15
N SER A 120 1.16 1.58 -29.33
CA SER A 120 2.23 1.64 -28.32
C SER A 120 2.14 0.50 -27.31
N PHE A 121 0.93 0.14 -26.86
CA PHE A 121 0.71 -1.03 -26.01
C PHE A 121 1.16 -2.32 -26.70
N LEU A 122 0.78 -2.57 -27.96
CA LEU A 122 1.08 -3.81 -28.66
C LEU A 122 2.58 -3.99 -28.90
N VAL A 123 3.28 -2.94 -29.34
CA VAL A 123 4.75 -3.00 -29.53
C VAL A 123 5.46 -3.20 -28.20
N THR A 124 5.02 -2.48 -27.16
CA THR A 124 5.61 -2.62 -25.81
C THR A 124 5.38 -4.00 -25.23
N LYS A 125 4.15 -4.55 -25.36
CA LYS A 125 3.80 -5.90 -24.92
C LYS A 125 4.65 -6.95 -25.62
N ALA A 126 4.90 -6.82 -26.92
CA ALA A 126 5.77 -7.73 -27.67
C ALA A 126 7.25 -7.62 -27.23
N ALA A 127 7.73 -6.41 -26.91
CA ALA A 127 9.10 -6.19 -26.45
C ALA A 127 9.35 -6.65 -25.01
N TRP A 128 8.32 -6.60 -24.15
CA TRP A 128 8.44 -6.76 -22.70
C TRP A 128 9.11 -8.06 -22.25
N PRO A 129 8.76 -9.26 -22.78
CA PRO A 129 9.40 -10.51 -22.36
C PRO A 129 10.92 -10.50 -22.60
N HIS A 130 11.36 -9.94 -23.72
CA HIS A 130 12.78 -9.86 -24.10
C HIS A 130 13.57 -8.90 -23.20
N MET A 131 12.98 -7.76 -22.83
CA MET A 131 13.59 -6.82 -21.89
C MET A 131 13.67 -7.43 -20.48
N ARG A 132 12.60 -8.12 -20.06
CA ARG A 132 12.51 -8.77 -18.74
C ARG A 132 13.54 -9.87 -18.58
N GLU A 133 13.65 -10.76 -19.56
CA GLU A 133 14.63 -11.85 -19.57
C GLU A 133 16.07 -11.35 -19.46
N ARG A 134 16.37 -10.19 -20.06
CA ARG A 134 17.71 -9.60 -20.05
C ARG A 134 18.00 -8.70 -18.85
N GLY A 135 17.00 -8.40 -18.01
CA GLY A 135 17.17 -7.45 -16.90
C GLY A 135 17.55 -6.04 -17.36
N TYR A 136 17.09 -5.61 -18.54
CA TYR A 136 17.32 -4.28 -19.07
C TYR A 136 16.23 -3.87 -20.08
N GLY A 137 15.64 -2.69 -19.88
CA GLY A 137 14.76 -2.07 -20.87
C GLY A 137 14.63 -0.56 -20.69
N ARG A 138 14.48 0.18 -21.77
CA ARG A 138 14.18 1.62 -21.75
C ARG A 138 13.06 1.91 -22.73
N ILE A 139 11.95 2.40 -22.21
CA ILE A 139 10.73 2.65 -22.98
C ILE A 139 10.40 4.13 -22.90
N ILE A 140 10.10 4.71 -24.06
CA ILE A 140 9.63 6.09 -24.19
C ILE A 140 8.24 6.08 -24.80
N MET A 141 7.30 6.73 -24.13
CA MET A 141 5.98 7.06 -24.65
C MET A 141 5.97 8.52 -25.12
N THR A 142 5.42 8.77 -26.30
CA THR A 142 5.30 10.14 -26.83
C THR A 142 3.91 10.69 -26.59
N ALA A 143 3.73 11.48 -25.53
CA ALA A 143 2.49 12.19 -25.23
C ALA A 143 2.48 13.58 -25.92
N SER A 144 1.66 14.53 -25.44
CA SER A 144 1.54 15.87 -26.03
C SER A 144 0.93 16.86 -25.02
N SER A 145 1.21 18.15 -25.21
CA SER A 145 0.52 19.25 -24.53
C SER A 145 -0.99 19.22 -24.74
N ALA A 146 -1.46 18.81 -25.93
CA ALA A 146 -2.89 18.62 -26.20
C ALA A 146 -3.51 17.54 -25.31
N GLY A 147 -2.73 16.54 -24.88
CA GLY A 147 -3.16 15.59 -23.86
C GLY A 147 -3.25 16.25 -22.49
N LEU A 148 -2.19 16.92 -22.05
CA LEU A 148 -2.11 17.51 -20.71
C LEU A 148 -3.14 18.61 -20.45
N PHE A 149 -3.36 19.48 -21.44
CA PHE A 149 -4.13 20.72 -21.28
C PHE A 149 -5.43 20.73 -22.07
N GLY A 150 -5.65 19.73 -22.92
CA GLY A 150 -6.69 19.77 -23.94
C GLY A 150 -6.31 20.69 -25.11
N ASN A 151 -6.94 20.45 -26.26
CA ASN A 151 -6.87 21.35 -27.40
C ASN A 151 -8.17 21.25 -28.21
N PHE A 152 -8.65 22.39 -28.73
CA PHE A 152 -9.90 22.42 -29.47
C PHE A 152 -9.83 21.51 -30.71
N GLY A 153 -10.84 20.67 -30.90
CA GLY A 153 -10.92 19.76 -32.03
C GLY A 153 -10.03 18.51 -31.94
N GLN A 154 -9.45 18.22 -30.77
CA GLN A 154 -8.52 17.11 -30.60
C GLN A 154 -8.91 16.15 -29.47
N SER A 155 -10.21 15.93 -29.20
CA SER A 155 -10.64 15.05 -28.10
C SER A 155 -10.14 13.61 -28.23
N ASN A 156 -10.14 13.04 -29.44
CA ASN A 156 -9.53 11.73 -29.74
C ASN A 156 -8.03 11.70 -29.43
N TYR A 157 -7.29 12.67 -29.94
CA TYR A 157 -5.83 12.75 -29.81
C TYR A 157 -5.42 13.02 -28.36
N ALA A 158 -6.07 13.97 -27.69
CA ALA A 158 -5.84 14.28 -26.28
C ALA A 158 -6.07 13.05 -25.39
N ALA A 159 -7.18 12.32 -25.61
CA ALA A 159 -7.46 11.08 -24.88
C ALA A 159 -6.37 10.02 -25.09
N ALA A 160 -5.94 9.80 -26.34
CA ALA A 160 -4.88 8.84 -26.62
C ALA A 160 -3.54 9.24 -25.98
N LYS A 161 -3.17 10.53 -26.04
CA LYS A 161 -1.91 11.05 -25.50
C LYS A 161 -1.87 11.06 -23.97
N MET A 162 -3.00 11.31 -23.29
CA MET A 162 -3.11 11.11 -21.84
C MET A 162 -3.09 9.63 -21.45
N GLY A 163 -3.74 8.77 -22.25
CA GLY A 163 -3.70 7.31 -22.06
C GLY A 163 -2.27 6.76 -22.07
N LEU A 164 -1.38 7.32 -22.90
CA LEU A 164 0.04 6.95 -22.92
C LEU A 164 0.79 7.31 -21.63
N ILE A 165 0.41 8.40 -20.96
CA ILE A 165 0.96 8.75 -19.64
C ILE A 165 0.51 7.70 -18.61
N GLY A 166 -0.78 7.36 -18.59
CA GLY A 166 -1.32 6.32 -17.72
C GLY A 166 -0.65 4.97 -17.94
N LEU A 167 -0.48 4.54 -19.19
CA LEU A 167 0.24 3.32 -19.55
C LEU A 167 1.69 3.34 -19.04
N SER A 168 2.42 4.43 -19.28
CA SER A 168 3.82 4.55 -18.82
C SER A 168 3.95 4.50 -17.29
N ASN A 169 3.00 5.10 -16.55
CA ASN A 169 3.02 5.09 -15.08
C ASN A 169 2.97 3.66 -14.55
N THR A 170 2.10 2.80 -15.11
CA THR A 170 2.02 1.39 -14.71
C THR A 170 3.26 0.60 -15.12
N LEU A 171 3.74 0.78 -16.35
CA LEU A 171 4.96 0.10 -16.83
C LEU A 171 6.20 0.45 -15.99
N ALA A 172 6.30 1.69 -15.51
CA ALA A 172 7.39 2.10 -14.63
C ALA A 172 7.42 1.32 -13.31
N VAL A 173 6.23 1.03 -12.74
CA VAL A 173 6.08 0.22 -11.53
C VAL A 173 6.39 -1.24 -11.81
N GLU A 174 5.77 -1.83 -12.84
CA GLU A 174 5.97 -3.25 -13.20
C GLU A 174 7.41 -3.57 -13.61
N GLY A 175 8.10 -2.60 -14.24
CA GLY A 175 9.45 -2.74 -14.75
C GLY A 175 10.56 -2.63 -13.70
N THR A 176 10.25 -2.10 -12.51
CA THR A 176 11.24 -1.74 -11.46
C THR A 176 12.16 -2.91 -11.10
N LYS A 177 11.59 -4.11 -10.87
CA LYS A 177 12.36 -5.31 -10.50
C LYS A 177 13.28 -5.83 -11.61
N TYR A 178 13.04 -5.43 -12.85
CA TYR A 178 13.73 -5.94 -14.03
C TYR A 178 14.64 -4.90 -14.70
N ASN A 179 14.87 -3.75 -14.04
CA ASN A 179 15.62 -2.62 -14.63
C ASN A 179 15.05 -2.20 -16.01
N ILE A 180 13.71 -2.22 -16.10
CA ILE A 180 12.96 -1.68 -17.23
C ILE A 180 12.40 -0.33 -16.80
N HIS A 181 12.82 0.73 -17.46
CA HIS A 181 12.31 2.08 -17.17
C HIS A 181 11.34 2.50 -18.26
N SER A 182 10.23 3.13 -17.86
CA SER A 182 9.28 3.75 -18.80
C SER A 182 9.12 5.22 -18.46
N ASN A 183 9.43 6.10 -19.41
CA ASN A 183 9.24 7.54 -19.25
C ASN A 183 8.41 8.10 -20.41
N VAL A 184 7.87 9.30 -20.21
CA VAL A 184 7.07 10.01 -21.19
C VAL A 184 7.79 11.27 -21.66
N ILE A 185 7.74 11.53 -22.97
CA ILE A 185 8.15 12.81 -23.54
C ILE A 185 6.93 13.59 -24.05
N ILE A 186 6.92 14.89 -23.77
CA ILE A 186 6.00 15.90 -24.27
C ILE A 186 6.82 16.80 -25.20
N PRO A 187 6.92 16.46 -26.50
CA PRO A 187 7.73 17.23 -27.41
C PRO A 187 6.96 18.48 -27.87
N ILE A 188 7.65 19.61 -27.95
CA ILE A 188 7.20 20.75 -28.76
C ILE A 188 8.26 20.98 -29.84
N ALA A 189 7.88 20.67 -31.08
CA ALA A 189 8.68 20.94 -32.26
C ALA A 189 7.80 21.66 -33.29
N ALA A 190 8.41 22.53 -34.09
CA ALA A 190 7.69 23.19 -35.18
C ALA A 190 7.14 22.15 -36.15
N SER A 191 5.84 22.22 -36.40
CA SER A 191 5.18 21.43 -37.43
C SER A 191 5.15 22.20 -38.74
N LYS A 192 4.94 21.50 -39.86
CA LYS A 192 4.72 22.17 -41.16
C LYS A 192 3.57 23.20 -41.12
N LEU A 193 2.60 23.03 -40.23
CA LEU A 193 1.42 23.90 -40.08
C LEU A 193 1.68 25.15 -39.22
N THR A 194 2.75 25.17 -38.42
CA THR A 194 3.09 26.29 -37.52
C THR A 194 4.29 27.10 -38.00
N ALA A 195 4.92 26.66 -39.09
CA ALA A 195 6.11 27.28 -39.67
C ALA A 195 5.88 28.74 -40.10
N ASP A 196 4.73 29.06 -40.68
CA ASP A 196 4.49 30.40 -41.24
C ASP A 196 4.10 31.45 -40.18
N ILE A 197 3.80 31.02 -38.95
CA ILE A 197 3.28 31.89 -37.88
C ILE A 197 4.35 32.18 -36.82
N ILE A 198 5.34 31.28 -36.68
CA ILE A 198 6.40 31.39 -35.69
C ILE A 198 7.57 32.20 -36.29
N PRO A 199 8.11 33.21 -35.57
CA PRO A 199 9.29 33.95 -36.03
C PRO A 199 10.45 33.01 -36.37
N GLU A 200 11.16 33.28 -37.48
CA GLU A 200 12.22 32.41 -38.01
C GLU A 200 13.31 32.06 -36.96
N GLN A 201 13.66 33.01 -36.09
CA GLN A 201 14.62 32.80 -35.01
C GLN A 201 14.13 31.78 -33.97
N LEU A 202 12.82 31.72 -33.71
CA LEU A 202 12.21 30.77 -32.80
C LEU A 202 12.02 29.40 -33.47
N LEU A 203 11.69 29.36 -34.77
CA LEU A 203 11.65 28.12 -35.56
C LEU A 203 12.98 27.36 -35.52
N LYS A 204 14.12 28.07 -35.60
CA LYS A 204 15.46 27.49 -35.49
C LYS A 204 15.74 26.84 -34.14
N ARG A 205 14.98 27.19 -33.09
CA ARG A 205 15.05 26.56 -31.77
C ARG A 205 14.06 25.41 -31.63
N LEU A 206 12.92 25.43 -32.33
CA LEU A 206 11.91 24.36 -32.25
C LEU A 206 12.21 23.16 -33.16
N LEU A 207 13.48 22.89 -33.45
CA LEU A 207 13.89 21.74 -34.26
C LEU A 207 13.78 20.44 -33.47
N PRO A 208 13.40 19.31 -34.11
CA PRO A 208 13.35 18.00 -33.45
C PRO A 208 14.69 17.56 -32.81
N SER A 209 15.81 18.09 -33.31
CA SER A 209 17.16 17.85 -32.77
C SER A 209 17.37 18.38 -31.35
N TYR A 210 16.54 19.30 -30.86
CA TYR A 210 16.58 19.75 -29.46
C TYR A 210 15.85 18.80 -28.50
N VAL A 211 15.01 17.91 -29.02
CA VAL A 211 14.28 16.89 -28.22
C VAL A 211 15.09 15.60 -28.13
N ALA A 212 15.77 15.23 -29.22
CA ALA A 212 16.49 13.96 -29.33
C ALA A 212 17.50 13.69 -28.20
N PRO A 213 18.30 14.66 -27.71
CA PRO A 213 19.22 14.44 -26.60
C PRO A 213 18.54 14.04 -25.30
N VAL A 214 17.36 14.59 -25.02
CA VAL A 214 16.57 14.25 -23.81
C VAL A 214 16.09 12.81 -23.89
N VAL A 215 15.50 12.44 -25.02
CA VAL A 215 15.03 11.07 -25.28
C VAL A 215 16.20 10.07 -25.22
N ALA A 216 17.33 10.39 -25.84
CA ALA A 216 18.52 9.55 -25.78
C ALA A 216 19.01 9.39 -24.33
N TYR A 217 19.08 10.47 -23.54
CA TYR A 217 19.49 10.39 -22.13
C TYR A 217 18.54 9.52 -21.29
N LEU A 218 17.23 9.67 -21.44
CA LEU A 218 16.24 8.82 -20.77
C LEU A 218 16.40 7.33 -21.15
N CYS A 219 16.90 7.04 -22.35
CA CYS A 219 17.21 5.70 -22.83
C CYS A 219 18.61 5.18 -22.46
N HIS A 220 19.45 5.99 -21.81
CA HIS A 220 20.82 5.59 -21.49
C HIS A 220 20.86 4.73 -20.22
N GLU A 221 21.82 3.81 -20.14
CA GLU A 221 21.97 2.87 -19.03
C GLU A 221 22.31 3.56 -17.69
N SER A 222 22.91 4.75 -17.74
CA SER A 222 23.19 5.56 -16.55
C SER A 222 21.97 6.30 -16.02
N CYS A 223 20.93 6.49 -16.83
CA CYS A 223 19.72 7.16 -16.37
C CYS A 223 18.99 6.27 -15.35
N ARG A 224 18.61 6.89 -14.23
CA ARG A 224 17.86 6.25 -13.13
C ARG A 224 16.39 6.63 -13.10
N GLU A 225 15.97 7.51 -14.01
CA GLU A 225 14.59 7.97 -14.07
C GLU A 225 13.67 6.88 -14.65
N THR A 226 12.52 6.68 -14.00
CA THR A 226 11.39 5.88 -14.46
C THR A 226 10.10 6.52 -13.94
N GLY A 227 9.01 6.46 -14.70
CA GLY A 227 7.74 7.10 -14.34
C GLY A 227 7.75 8.63 -14.45
N GLY A 228 8.76 9.21 -15.10
CA GLY A 228 8.85 10.64 -15.33
C GLY A 228 8.13 11.07 -16.61
N THR A 229 7.49 12.24 -16.57
CA THR A 229 6.92 12.93 -17.74
C THR A 229 7.69 14.22 -17.97
N PHE A 230 8.34 14.32 -19.12
CA PHE A 230 9.24 15.44 -19.43
C PHE A 230 8.76 16.21 -20.64
N GLU A 231 8.76 17.53 -20.54
CA GLU A 231 8.68 18.40 -21.71
C GLU A 231 10.07 18.71 -22.23
N ALA A 232 10.21 18.75 -23.55
CA ALA A 232 11.45 19.15 -24.19
C ALA A 232 11.16 19.97 -25.45
N SER A 233 11.78 21.14 -25.53
CA SER A 233 11.67 22.05 -26.66
C SER A 233 12.74 23.13 -26.63
N GLY A 234 13.38 23.45 -27.76
CA GLY A 234 14.25 24.62 -27.85
C GLY A 234 15.43 24.68 -26.88
N GLY A 235 15.89 23.52 -26.40
CA GLY A 235 16.94 23.42 -25.39
C GLY A 235 16.44 23.58 -23.94
N TRP A 236 15.14 23.82 -23.74
CA TRP A 236 14.48 23.80 -22.45
C TRP A 236 13.90 22.41 -22.16
N VAL A 237 14.05 21.96 -20.93
CA VAL A 237 13.59 20.65 -20.46
C VAL A 237 12.99 20.81 -19.06
N ALA A 238 11.79 20.28 -18.84
CA ALA A 238 11.14 20.31 -17.53
C ALA A 238 10.38 19.01 -17.26
N ARG A 239 10.03 18.79 -15.99
CA ARG A 239 9.25 17.64 -15.54
C ARG A 239 7.86 18.06 -15.09
N TYR A 240 6.85 17.31 -15.51
CA TYR A 240 5.50 17.40 -14.97
C TYR A 240 5.30 16.47 -13.77
N LYS A 241 4.51 16.93 -12.81
CA LYS A 241 4.01 16.16 -11.67
C LYS A 241 2.55 16.51 -11.40
N LEU A 242 1.76 15.52 -11.00
CA LEU A 242 0.36 15.73 -10.62
C LEU A 242 0.29 16.17 -9.15
N HIS A 243 -0.24 17.37 -8.91
CA HIS A 243 -0.47 17.89 -7.57
C HIS A 243 -1.97 17.84 -7.24
N ARG A 244 -2.30 17.53 -5.99
CA ARG A 244 -3.66 17.61 -5.43
C ARG A 244 -3.72 18.75 -4.42
N SER A 245 -4.84 19.47 -4.36
CA SER A 245 -5.09 20.40 -3.25
C SER A 245 -5.10 19.66 -1.90
N LYS A 246 -5.00 20.42 -0.81
CA LYS A 246 -5.19 19.89 0.55
C LYS A 246 -6.60 19.31 0.74
N GLY A 247 -7.59 19.88 0.03
CA GLY A 247 -9.00 19.54 0.14
C GLY A 247 -9.62 19.99 1.46
N LYS A 248 -10.85 19.54 1.70
CA LYS A 248 -11.61 19.78 2.94
C LYS A 248 -12.31 18.49 3.34
N VAL A 249 -12.36 18.22 4.64
CA VAL A 249 -13.13 17.11 5.22
C VAL A 249 -14.38 17.68 5.88
N TYR A 250 -15.49 16.95 5.75
CA TYR A 250 -16.78 17.24 6.36
C TYR A 250 -17.14 16.06 7.26
N ASN A 251 -17.54 16.31 8.50
CA ASN A 251 -17.86 15.24 9.46
C ASN A 251 -19.35 14.90 9.46
N GLU A 252 -20.23 15.90 9.38
CA GLU A 252 -21.69 15.69 9.41
C GLU A 252 -22.49 16.62 8.45
N ASP A 253 -21.85 17.62 7.83
CA ASP A 253 -22.51 18.70 7.08
C ASP A 253 -22.23 18.73 5.58
N LEU A 254 -21.89 17.59 4.95
CA LEU A 254 -21.66 17.53 3.50
C LEU A 254 -22.98 17.67 2.72
N SER A 255 -23.36 18.90 2.41
CA SER A 255 -24.48 19.27 1.52
C SER A 255 -23.99 20.04 0.28
N LEU A 256 -24.87 20.26 -0.69
CA LEU A 256 -24.57 21.09 -1.87
C LEU A 256 -24.19 22.52 -1.47
N GLU A 257 -24.89 23.09 -0.50
CA GLU A 257 -24.66 24.44 0.03
C GLU A 257 -23.33 24.53 0.78
N SER A 258 -22.96 23.47 1.54
CA SER A 258 -21.65 23.39 2.18
C SER A 258 -20.51 23.39 1.16
N LEU A 259 -20.68 22.65 0.05
CA LEU A 259 -19.70 22.57 -1.03
C LEU A 259 -19.57 23.89 -1.76
N GLU A 260 -20.68 24.58 -2.05
CA GLU A 260 -20.67 25.91 -2.68
C GLU A 260 -19.92 26.91 -1.82
N ARG A 261 -20.28 27.00 -0.53
CA ARG A 261 -19.64 27.89 0.45
C ARG A 261 -18.13 27.66 0.54
N ASP A 262 -17.71 26.40 0.51
CA ASP A 262 -16.33 25.99 0.79
C ASP A 262 -15.52 25.66 -0.47
N TRP A 263 -16.08 25.89 -1.67
CA TRP A 263 -15.48 25.48 -2.94
C TRP A 263 -14.10 26.12 -3.18
N SER A 264 -13.93 27.37 -2.78
CA SER A 264 -12.65 28.09 -2.87
C SER A 264 -11.56 27.44 -2.02
N GLN A 265 -11.90 26.91 -0.84
CA GLN A 265 -10.99 26.15 0.01
C GLN A 265 -10.64 24.79 -0.62
N ILE A 266 -11.63 24.08 -1.16
CA ILE A 266 -11.43 22.76 -1.80
C ILE A 266 -10.48 22.87 -3.00
N THR A 267 -10.65 23.91 -3.81
CA THR A 267 -9.94 24.11 -5.08
C THR A 267 -8.64 24.90 -4.95
N SER A 268 -8.35 25.50 -3.78
CA SER A 268 -7.07 26.15 -3.54
C SER A 268 -5.91 25.15 -3.63
N MET A 269 -4.88 25.51 -4.40
CA MET A 269 -3.66 24.72 -4.52
C MET A 269 -2.61 25.08 -3.46
N ASP A 270 -2.89 26.06 -2.59
CA ASP A 270 -2.00 26.43 -1.50
C ASP A 270 -1.84 25.26 -0.51
N GLY A 271 -0.59 24.87 -0.26
CA GLY A 271 -0.30 23.67 0.55
C GLY A 271 -0.69 22.35 -0.11
N GLY A 272 -0.97 22.34 -1.42
CA GLY A 272 -1.19 21.12 -2.19
C GLY A 272 0.04 20.21 -2.25
N ALA A 273 -0.20 18.91 -2.43
CA ALA A 273 0.84 17.89 -2.36
C ALA A 273 0.95 17.08 -3.65
N TYR A 274 2.16 16.59 -3.92
CA TYR A 274 2.43 15.56 -4.92
C TYR A 274 2.47 14.20 -4.22
N PHE A 275 1.95 13.17 -4.88
CA PHE A 275 2.02 11.79 -4.40
C PHE A 275 2.77 10.92 -5.40
N SER A 276 3.68 10.09 -4.89
CA SER A 276 4.52 9.20 -5.70
C SER A 276 3.89 7.84 -5.99
N SER A 277 2.82 7.47 -5.27
CA SER A 277 2.12 6.20 -5.43
C SER A 277 0.64 6.28 -5.05
N VAL A 278 -0.14 5.29 -5.50
CA VAL A 278 -1.55 5.12 -5.11
C VAL A 278 -1.68 4.93 -3.60
N THR A 279 -0.75 4.20 -2.98
CA THR A 279 -0.72 3.97 -1.52
C THR A 279 -0.53 5.26 -0.74
N GLU A 280 0.44 6.10 -1.14
CA GLU A 280 0.68 7.41 -0.52
C GLU A 280 -0.53 8.33 -0.67
N HIS A 281 -1.14 8.36 -1.87
CA HIS A 281 -2.35 9.11 -2.13
C HIS A 281 -3.51 8.68 -1.22
N PHE A 282 -3.80 7.38 -1.12
CA PHE A 282 -4.86 6.86 -0.26
C PHE A 282 -4.58 7.13 1.22
N GLY A 283 -3.34 6.92 1.67
CA GLY A 283 -2.91 7.23 3.04
C GLY A 283 -3.18 8.67 3.42
N SER A 284 -2.88 9.63 2.53
CA SER A 284 -3.15 11.05 2.78
C SER A 284 -4.64 11.39 2.96
N VAL A 285 -5.55 10.67 2.29
CA VAL A 285 -6.99 10.88 2.46
C VAL A 285 -7.42 10.42 3.84
N VAL A 286 -6.98 9.22 4.24
CA VAL A 286 -7.24 8.66 5.57
C VAL A 286 -6.68 9.59 6.66
N GLU A 287 -5.48 10.13 6.49
CA GLU A 287 -4.87 11.07 7.44
C GLU A 287 -5.67 12.37 7.61
N SER A 288 -6.25 12.89 6.52
CA SER A 288 -7.12 14.07 6.54
C SER A 288 -8.43 13.78 7.28
N LEU A 289 -9.06 12.64 7.00
CA LEU A 289 -10.29 12.22 7.68
C LEU A 289 -10.06 12.07 9.20
N GLN A 290 -8.99 11.36 9.58
CA GLN A 290 -8.63 11.16 10.99
C GLN A 290 -8.31 12.47 11.71
N ALA A 291 -7.67 13.43 11.04
CA ALA A 291 -7.38 14.74 11.63
C ALA A 291 -8.65 15.55 11.90
N ALA A 292 -9.64 15.46 11.01
CA ALA A 292 -10.93 16.13 11.17
C ALA A 292 -11.77 15.49 12.28
N ASP A 293 -11.78 14.15 12.37
CA ASP A 293 -12.43 13.42 13.48
C ASP A 293 -11.83 13.85 14.82
N ALA A 294 -10.50 13.87 14.93
CA ALA A 294 -9.81 14.26 16.16
C ALA A 294 -10.14 15.70 16.60
N GLN A 295 -10.24 16.64 15.66
CA GLN A 295 -10.65 18.01 15.95
C GLN A 295 -12.12 18.09 16.41
N PHE A 296 -13.00 17.31 15.81
CA PHE A 296 -14.42 17.27 16.18
C PHE A 296 -14.65 16.73 17.59
N TYR A 297 -13.98 15.63 17.96
CA TYR A 297 -14.06 15.07 19.31
C TYR A 297 -13.37 15.97 20.36
N ALA A 298 -12.27 16.65 20.00
CA ALA A 298 -11.62 17.60 20.89
C ALA A 298 -12.49 18.82 21.21
N ASN A 299 -13.32 19.25 20.25
CA ASN A 299 -14.26 20.35 20.42
C ASN A 299 -15.58 19.94 21.10
N ASN A 300 -15.81 18.65 21.31
CA ASN A 300 -17.00 18.10 21.96
C ASN A 300 -16.65 17.02 23.03
N PRO A 301 -15.94 17.35 24.11
CA PRO A 301 -15.54 16.37 25.12
C PRO A 301 -16.72 16.05 26.07
N SER A 302 -17.06 14.77 26.23
CA SER A 302 -17.89 14.28 27.33
C SER A 302 -17.08 13.44 28.33
N GLU A 303 -17.40 13.61 29.62
CA GLU A 303 -16.61 13.31 30.83
C GLU A 303 -16.38 11.81 31.13
N THR A 304 -15.24 11.46 31.77
CA THR A 304 -15.12 11.11 33.21
C THR A 304 -13.86 10.24 33.48
N VAL A 305 -13.04 10.68 34.44
CA VAL A 305 -11.85 9.97 34.98
C VAL A 305 -12.17 9.44 36.38
N LEU A 306 -11.88 8.16 36.67
CA LEU A 306 -11.72 7.65 38.04
C LEU A 306 -10.54 6.66 38.16
N GLN A 307 -9.73 6.86 39.21
CA GLN A 307 -8.59 6.05 39.67
C GLN A 307 -9.02 5.15 40.84
N ALA A 308 -8.38 3.97 41.02
CA ALA A 308 -8.33 3.28 42.32
C ALA A 308 -7.09 2.38 42.46
N LYS A 309 -6.57 2.32 43.70
CA LYS A 309 -5.37 1.64 44.24
C LYS A 309 -5.63 0.16 44.62
N GLY A 310 -4.57 -0.64 44.73
CA GLY A 310 -4.60 -2.09 45.02
C GLY A 310 -4.44 -2.52 46.49
N ALA A 311 -4.38 -3.85 46.70
CA ALA A 311 -3.80 -4.57 47.86
C ALA A 311 -3.78 -6.10 47.60
N ASP A 312 -2.86 -6.78 48.30
CA ASP A 312 -2.29 -8.12 48.09
C ASP A 312 -3.03 -9.34 48.70
N ASP A 313 -2.69 -10.52 48.15
CA ASP A 313 -2.37 -11.84 48.73
C ASP A 313 -3.27 -12.57 49.77
N ASN A 314 -3.71 -13.82 49.47
CA ASN A 314 -2.97 -15.06 49.79
C ASN A 314 -3.75 -16.41 49.62
N ASN A 315 -2.98 -17.44 49.22
CA ASN A 315 -2.99 -18.89 49.58
C ASN A 315 -3.84 -20.00 48.87
N ASN A 316 -3.14 -20.85 48.08
CA ASN A 316 -2.91 -22.32 48.14
C ASN A 316 -4.11 -23.33 48.21
N ASN A 317 -4.20 -24.52 47.58
CA ASN A 317 -3.24 -25.44 46.88
C ASN A 317 -3.99 -26.61 46.13
N SER A 318 -3.40 -27.25 45.10
CA SER A 318 -3.42 -28.73 44.80
C SER A 318 -2.69 -29.10 43.47
N ASN A 319 -1.72 -30.01 43.53
CA ASN A 319 -0.34 -29.64 43.24
C ASN A 319 0.28 -29.96 41.85
N SER A 320 -0.45 -30.44 40.84
CA SER A 320 0.09 -30.59 39.47
C SER A 320 -0.83 -29.96 38.43
N ASP A 321 -2.10 -30.33 38.44
CA ASP A 321 -3.10 -29.69 37.59
C ASP A 321 -3.43 -28.29 38.08
N LYS A 322 -3.60 -28.04 39.40
CA LYS A 322 -3.68 -26.63 39.84
C LYS A 322 -2.35 -25.91 39.75
N LYS A 323 -1.18 -26.57 39.75
CA LYS A 323 0.06 -25.84 39.45
C LYS A 323 0.09 -25.36 38.00
N ALA A 324 -0.33 -26.20 37.07
CA ALA A 324 -0.45 -25.83 35.65
C ALA A 324 -1.55 -24.79 35.43
N ASP A 325 -2.67 -24.92 36.15
CA ASP A 325 -3.82 -24.01 36.08
C ASP A 325 -3.52 -22.66 36.76
N ASP A 326 -2.86 -22.65 37.91
CA ASP A 326 -2.37 -21.44 38.58
C ASP A 326 -1.29 -20.76 37.73
N ALA A 327 -0.41 -21.53 37.08
CA ALA A 327 0.59 -20.99 36.15
C ALA A 327 -0.08 -20.38 34.91
N LEU A 328 -1.12 -21.01 34.37
CA LEU A 328 -1.94 -20.47 33.28
C LEU A 328 -2.63 -19.17 33.70
N LEU A 329 -3.29 -19.16 34.86
CA LEU A 329 -4.00 -17.99 35.35
C LEU A 329 -3.05 -16.83 35.65
N LYS A 330 -1.85 -17.11 36.19
CA LYS A 330 -0.81 -16.11 36.44
C LYS A 330 -0.13 -15.61 35.17
N SER A 331 -0.17 -16.35 34.06
CA SER A 331 0.43 -15.93 32.80
C SER A 331 -0.44 -14.96 32.01
N ILE A 332 -1.74 -14.87 32.32
CA ILE A 332 -2.64 -13.92 31.67
C ILE A 332 -2.37 -12.51 32.20
N PRO A 333 -2.05 -11.54 31.33
CA PRO A 333 -1.84 -10.16 31.77
C PRO A 333 -3.15 -9.55 32.28
N VAL A 334 -3.06 -8.88 33.43
CA VAL A 334 -4.20 -8.23 34.11
C VAL A 334 -3.91 -6.76 34.46
N SER A 335 -2.93 -6.15 33.80
CA SER A 335 -2.51 -4.78 34.11
C SER A 335 -3.58 -3.72 33.81
N GLY A 336 -4.49 -4.03 32.87
CA GLY A 336 -5.46 -3.07 32.33
C GLY A 336 -4.88 -2.14 31.26
N TYR A 337 -3.65 -2.39 30.78
CA TYR A 337 -3.04 -1.65 29.66
C TYR A 337 -3.29 -2.34 28.34
N LYS A 338 -3.57 -1.56 27.30
CA LYS A 338 -3.94 -2.06 25.97
C LYS A 338 -2.76 -2.74 25.27
N CYS A 339 -1.54 -2.34 25.57
CA CYS A 339 -0.32 -2.94 25.03
C CYS A 339 -0.20 -4.42 25.30
N ASP A 340 -0.73 -4.90 26.44
CA ASP A 340 -0.64 -6.31 26.83
C ASP A 340 -1.36 -7.21 25.82
N LEU A 341 -2.50 -6.74 25.29
CA LEU A 341 -3.23 -7.43 24.24
C LEU A 341 -2.42 -7.50 22.95
N LEU A 342 -1.75 -6.40 22.59
CA LEU A 342 -1.00 -6.28 21.34
C LEU A 342 0.29 -7.10 21.35
N PHE A 343 1.01 -7.13 22.47
CA PHE A 343 2.22 -7.94 22.57
C PHE A 343 1.93 -9.44 22.56
N ASN A 344 0.78 -9.87 23.07
CA ASN A 344 0.31 -11.24 22.87
C ASN A 344 0.08 -11.56 21.38
N ILE A 345 -0.55 -10.64 20.63
CA ILE A 345 -0.73 -10.80 19.18
C ILE A 345 0.62 -10.80 18.46
N ILE A 346 1.55 -9.92 18.81
CA ILE A 346 2.89 -9.90 18.21
C ILE A 346 3.58 -11.25 18.46
N GLY A 347 3.60 -11.74 19.70
CA GLY A 347 4.19 -13.03 20.04
C GLY A 347 3.53 -14.20 19.30
N PHE A 348 2.22 -14.13 19.07
CA PHE A 348 1.50 -15.07 18.24
C PHE A 348 1.95 -15.01 16.77
N ARG A 349 2.00 -13.81 16.18
CA ARG A 349 2.40 -13.60 14.78
C ARG A 349 3.82 -14.04 14.51
N MET A 350 4.71 -13.87 15.48
CA MET A 350 6.08 -14.34 15.37
C MET A 350 6.17 -15.86 15.21
N LYS A 351 5.26 -16.61 15.82
CA LYS A 351 5.21 -18.08 15.68
C LYS A 351 4.60 -18.53 14.35
N GLU A 352 3.58 -17.82 13.86
CA GLU A 352 2.87 -18.18 12.64
C GLU A 352 3.61 -17.81 11.35
N GLU A 353 4.49 -16.82 11.41
CA GLU A 353 5.21 -16.29 10.25
C GLU A 353 6.74 -16.39 10.48
N PRO A 354 7.32 -17.60 10.62
CA PRO A 354 8.75 -17.77 10.92
C PRO A 354 9.65 -17.14 9.84
N GLU A 355 9.23 -17.17 8.57
CA GLU A 355 9.93 -16.52 7.45
C GLU A 355 10.07 -15.00 7.63
N LEU A 356 9.14 -14.36 8.35
CA LEU A 356 9.18 -12.93 8.67
C LEU A 356 10.20 -12.65 9.78
N ILE A 357 10.33 -13.57 10.74
CA ILE A 357 11.32 -13.50 11.83
C ILE A 357 12.74 -13.64 11.29
N ASP A 358 12.95 -14.57 10.35
CA ASP A 358 14.23 -14.75 9.66
C ASP A 358 14.66 -13.49 8.89
N GLN A 359 13.72 -12.67 8.45
CA GLN A 359 14.03 -11.42 7.77
C GLN A 359 14.42 -10.30 8.74
N ILE A 360 13.96 -10.31 9.99
CA ILE A 360 14.14 -9.17 10.91
C ILE A 360 15.42 -9.30 11.73
N GLN A 361 15.67 -10.46 12.34
CA GLN A 361 16.90 -10.80 13.09
C GLN A 361 17.38 -9.67 14.02
N ALA A 362 16.49 -9.18 14.89
CA ALA A 362 16.74 -8.03 15.77
C ALA A 362 16.01 -8.12 17.12
N VAL A 363 16.52 -7.40 18.11
CA VAL A 363 15.92 -7.23 19.44
C VAL A 363 15.30 -5.84 19.56
N PHE A 364 13.98 -5.78 19.72
CA PHE A 364 13.23 -4.55 19.93
C PHE A 364 12.82 -4.42 21.40
N GLN A 365 13.15 -3.30 22.02
CA GLN A 365 12.63 -2.92 23.33
C GLN A 365 11.57 -1.84 23.17
N TYR A 366 10.43 -2.00 23.83
CA TYR A 366 9.32 -1.07 23.86
C TYR A 366 9.10 -0.56 25.27
N ASN A 367 9.37 0.71 25.50
CA ASN A 367 9.05 1.42 26.73
C ASN A 367 7.65 2.02 26.57
N ILE A 368 6.65 1.41 27.20
CA ILE A 368 5.28 1.89 27.11
C ILE A 368 5.05 2.93 28.20
N THR A 369 4.43 4.05 27.81
CA THR A 369 4.06 5.13 28.71
C THR A 369 2.54 5.28 28.80
N GLN A 370 2.05 5.92 29.87
CA GLN A 370 0.69 6.44 29.93
C GLN A 370 0.76 7.86 30.49
N SER A 371 0.22 8.82 29.75
CA SER A 371 0.30 10.25 30.11
C SER A 371 1.74 10.70 30.41
N GLY A 372 2.69 10.22 29.60
CA GLY A 372 4.11 10.56 29.69
C GLY A 372 4.90 9.85 30.79
N LYS A 373 4.28 9.03 31.64
CA LYS A 373 4.96 8.22 32.65
C LYS A 373 5.21 6.82 32.13
N HIS A 374 6.41 6.29 32.31
CA HIS A 374 6.70 4.88 32.03
C HIS A 374 5.81 3.97 32.90
N ILE A 375 5.16 3.00 32.25
CA ILE A 375 4.29 2.02 32.92
C ILE A 375 4.82 0.59 32.79
N THR A 376 5.46 0.24 31.67
CA THR A 376 6.03 -1.09 31.48
C THR A 376 7.04 -1.14 30.34
N THR A 377 7.87 -2.19 30.33
CA THR A 377 8.82 -2.48 29.25
C THR A 377 8.53 -3.85 28.66
N TRP A 378 8.40 -3.90 27.34
CA TRP A 378 8.26 -5.13 26.58
C TRP A 378 9.47 -5.33 25.68
N THR A 379 9.85 -6.58 25.47
CA THR A 379 10.89 -6.97 24.50
C THR A 379 10.30 -7.93 23.49
N ALA A 380 10.55 -7.67 22.20
CA ALA A 380 10.35 -8.60 21.10
C ALA A 380 11.72 -8.98 20.55
N ASP A 381 12.17 -10.19 20.84
CA ASP A 381 13.45 -10.72 20.40
C ASP A 381 13.20 -11.69 19.25
N THR A 382 13.72 -11.35 18.06
CA THR A 382 13.63 -12.16 16.85
C THR A 382 14.97 -12.81 16.47
N LYS A 383 15.97 -12.72 17.35
CA LYS A 383 17.37 -13.03 17.04
C LYS A 383 17.98 -14.10 17.95
N TYR A 384 17.78 -14.00 19.27
CA TYR A 384 18.43 -14.89 20.24
C TYR A 384 17.43 -15.78 20.97
N ASP A 385 16.45 -15.18 21.64
CA ASP A 385 15.33 -15.86 22.28
C ASP A 385 14.06 -15.48 21.54
N ILE A 386 13.65 -16.26 20.52
CA ILE A 386 12.51 -15.95 19.65
C ILE A 386 11.22 -15.91 20.47
N ALA A 387 10.93 -14.74 21.05
CA ALA A 387 9.90 -14.56 22.06
C ALA A 387 9.51 -13.09 22.23
N VAL A 388 8.32 -12.90 22.82
CA VAL A 388 7.86 -11.61 23.33
C VAL A 388 7.64 -11.75 24.82
N TYR A 389 8.18 -10.83 25.60
CA TYR A 389 8.08 -10.87 27.06
C TYR A 389 8.09 -9.48 27.70
N ASN A 390 7.44 -9.38 28.85
CA ASN A 390 7.32 -8.15 29.63
C ASN A 390 8.53 -7.94 30.55
N SER A 391 9.68 -7.61 29.96
CA SER A 391 10.86 -7.15 30.68
C SER A 391 11.84 -6.47 29.73
N GLU A 392 12.91 -5.89 30.26
CA GLU A 392 14.09 -5.57 29.46
C GLU A 392 14.70 -6.83 28.82
N PRO A 393 15.50 -6.68 27.74
CA PRO A 393 16.15 -7.81 27.08
C PRO A 393 16.96 -8.67 28.04
N ARG A 394 16.74 -9.99 27.97
CA ARG A 394 17.40 -10.96 28.86
C ARG A 394 18.87 -11.17 28.46
N ASN A 395 19.62 -11.86 29.33
CA ASN A 395 20.99 -12.31 29.05
C ASN A 395 21.99 -11.20 28.70
N ASN A 396 21.80 -9.99 29.25
CA ASN A 396 22.62 -8.80 28.98
C ASN A 396 22.71 -8.42 27.49
N VAL A 397 21.75 -8.84 26.68
CA VAL A 397 21.65 -8.42 25.27
C VAL A 397 21.21 -6.96 25.21
N LYS A 398 21.84 -6.16 24.36
CA LYS A 398 21.39 -4.78 24.11
C LYS A 398 20.32 -4.77 23.02
N PRO A 399 19.28 -3.92 23.14
CA PRO A 399 18.29 -3.79 22.07
C PRO A 399 18.93 -3.15 20.83
N ASP A 400 18.61 -3.68 19.66
CA ASP A 400 18.99 -3.09 18.36
C ASP A 400 18.16 -1.83 18.09
N CYS A 401 16.93 -1.79 18.59
CA CYS A 401 16.03 -0.65 18.51
C CYS A 401 15.20 -0.52 19.79
N THR A 402 15.15 0.69 20.37
CA THR A 402 14.30 1.02 21.50
C THR A 402 13.21 1.99 21.06
N VAL A 403 11.96 1.61 21.27
CA VAL A 403 10.77 2.39 20.98
C VAL A 403 10.18 2.89 22.29
N THR A 404 9.76 4.14 22.36
CA THR A 404 9.03 4.69 23.50
C THR A 404 7.75 5.34 22.99
N VAL A 405 6.61 4.93 23.53
CA VAL A 405 5.29 5.27 22.99
C VAL A 405 4.21 5.18 24.07
N ASP A 406 3.22 6.06 23.99
CA ASP A 406 2.04 5.99 24.87
C ASP A 406 1.15 4.78 24.52
N ASP A 407 0.57 4.12 25.51
CA ASP A 407 -0.24 2.91 25.37
C ASP A 407 -1.36 3.07 24.31
N ASP A 408 -2.07 4.21 24.34
CA ASP A 408 -3.14 4.49 23.37
C ASP A 408 -2.59 4.76 21.97
N ASP A 409 -1.45 5.44 21.86
CA ASP A 409 -0.82 5.74 20.58
C ASP A 409 -0.18 4.46 19.98
N PHE A 410 0.35 3.56 20.81
CA PHE A 410 0.84 2.24 20.38
C PHE A 410 -0.28 1.41 19.76
N VAL A 411 -1.45 1.38 20.39
CA VAL A 411 -2.64 0.72 19.83
C VAL A 411 -3.03 1.32 18.50
N LYS A 412 -3.13 2.65 18.41
CA LYS A 412 -3.47 3.33 17.17
C LYS A 412 -2.46 3.03 16.06
N ILE A 413 -1.17 2.92 16.38
CA ILE A 413 -0.15 2.52 15.41
C ILE A 413 -0.39 1.09 14.92
N MET A 414 -0.57 0.14 15.83
CA MET A 414 -0.71 -1.28 15.48
C MET A 414 -1.96 -1.59 14.65
N VAL A 415 -3.06 -0.87 14.90
CA VAL A 415 -4.34 -1.00 14.16
C VAL A 415 -4.43 -0.06 12.95
N GLY A 416 -3.35 0.65 12.59
CA GLY A 416 -3.27 1.50 11.40
C GLY A 416 -4.05 2.83 11.49
N LYS A 417 -4.45 3.24 12.70
CA LYS A 417 -5.14 4.52 12.99
C LYS A 417 -4.19 5.67 13.30
N LEU A 418 -2.91 5.40 13.53
CA LEU A 418 -1.86 6.40 13.69
C LEU A 418 -0.61 5.98 12.90
N ASN A 419 -0.19 6.79 11.95
CA ASN A 419 1.04 6.52 11.20
C ASN A 419 2.28 6.64 12.13
N PRO A 420 3.20 5.65 12.17
CA PRO A 420 4.35 5.68 13.06
C PRO A 420 5.35 6.81 12.74
N GLN A 421 5.53 7.19 11.48
CA GLN A 421 6.37 8.35 11.11
C GLN A 421 5.75 9.65 11.63
N ARG A 422 4.43 9.78 11.54
CA ARG A 422 3.70 10.94 12.08
C ARG A 422 3.78 10.99 13.60
N ALA A 423 3.60 9.85 14.28
CA ALA A 423 3.77 9.75 15.72
C ALA A 423 5.18 10.17 16.15
N PHE A 424 6.20 9.83 15.36
CA PHE A 424 7.58 10.24 15.60
C PHE A 424 7.78 11.76 15.46
N ILE A 425 7.29 12.35 14.37
CA ILE A 425 7.36 13.81 14.14
C ILE A 425 6.61 14.60 15.23
N MET A 426 5.50 14.07 15.72
CA MET A 426 4.70 14.69 16.79
C MET A 426 5.28 14.50 18.20
N GLY A 427 6.40 13.78 18.34
CA GLY A 427 7.00 13.45 19.64
C GLY A 427 6.22 12.42 20.45
N LYS A 428 5.21 11.77 19.87
CA LYS A 428 4.40 10.69 20.48
C LYS A 428 5.08 9.33 20.42
N LEU A 429 6.02 9.18 19.50
CA LEU A 429 6.87 8.00 19.33
C LEU A 429 8.32 8.47 19.37
N ASN A 430 9.11 7.91 20.27
CA ASN A 430 10.55 8.14 20.29
C ASN A 430 11.27 6.84 19.93
N ILE A 431 12.28 6.91 19.08
CA ILE A 431 13.02 5.75 18.60
C ILE A 431 14.51 6.01 18.81
N LYS A 432 15.20 5.07 19.44
CA LYS A 432 16.65 5.04 19.60
C LYS A 432 17.21 3.75 18.99
N GLY A 433 18.42 3.81 18.45
CA GLY A 433 19.05 2.67 17.78
C GLY A 433 18.73 2.61 16.28
N ASN A 434 18.64 1.40 15.73
CA ASN A 434 18.53 1.19 14.29
C ASN A 434 17.10 1.35 13.77
N ILE A 435 16.75 2.58 13.39
CA ILE A 435 15.42 2.95 12.88
C ILE A 435 15.04 2.16 11.61
N MET A 436 16.00 1.75 10.77
CA MET A 436 15.71 0.98 9.56
C MET A 436 15.11 -0.40 9.86
N LEU A 437 15.51 -1.02 10.98
CA LEU A 437 14.92 -2.29 11.43
C LEU A 437 13.46 -2.12 11.86
N LEU A 438 13.13 -1.00 12.51
CA LEU A 438 11.74 -0.70 12.87
C LEU A 438 10.89 -0.42 11.61
N GLN A 439 11.43 0.28 10.62
CA GLN A 439 10.76 0.47 9.33
C GLN A 439 10.49 -0.85 8.63
N LYS A 440 11.48 -1.75 8.61
CA LYS A 440 11.34 -3.10 8.05
C LYS A 440 10.26 -3.91 8.76
N LEU A 441 10.27 -3.93 10.10
CA LEU A 441 9.24 -4.57 10.92
C LEU A 441 7.84 -4.01 10.58
N ASN A 442 7.71 -2.69 10.46
CA ASN A 442 6.45 -2.05 10.09
C ASN A 442 6.00 -2.42 8.67
N THR A 443 6.89 -2.43 7.68
CA THR A 443 6.56 -2.85 6.30
C THR A 443 6.04 -4.29 6.27
N LEU A 444 6.71 -5.19 6.97
CA LEU A 444 6.32 -6.60 7.06
C LEU A 444 4.97 -6.76 7.78
N TRP A 445 4.75 -5.99 8.85
CA TRP A 445 3.45 -5.92 9.53
C TRP A 445 2.32 -5.45 8.62
N THR A 446 2.55 -4.38 7.84
CA THR A 446 1.57 -3.90 6.85
C THR A 446 1.28 -4.95 5.77
N GLN A 447 2.29 -5.71 5.32
CA GLN A 447 2.08 -6.80 4.36
C GLN A 447 1.20 -7.90 4.94
N ILE A 448 1.38 -8.29 6.22
CA ILE A 448 0.49 -9.24 6.90
C ILE A 448 -0.96 -8.73 6.90
N GLN A 449 -1.16 -7.45 7.21
CA GLN A 449 -2.48 -6.82 7.22
C GLN A 449 -3.11 -6.84 5.82
N MET A 450 -2.37 -6.43 4.79
CA MET A 450 -2.85 -6.40 3.41
C MET A 450 -3.14 -7.80 2.83
N ALA A 451 -2.37 -8.81 3.26
CA ALA A 451 -2.57 -10.19 2.84
C ALA A 451 -3.76 -10.86 3.56
N GLY A 452 -4.45 -10.17 4.48
CA GLY A 452 -5.54 -10.74 5.27
C GLY A 452 -5.09 -11.82 6.26
N LYS A 453 -3.78 -11.89 6.56
CA LYS A 453 -3.18 -12.92 7.42
C LYS A 453 -3.42 -12.67 8.92
N ALA A 454 -3.84 -11.45 9.29
CA ALA A 454 -4.26 -11.06 10.63
C ALA A 454 -5.73 -10.58 10.66
N PRO A 455 -6.70 -11.48 10.37
CA PRO A 455 -8.12 -11.14 10.27
C PRO A 455 -8.74 -10.70 11.61
N GLU A 456 -8.06 -10.94 12.74
CA GLU A 456 -8.49 -10.48 14.05
C GLU A 456 -8.34 -8.97 14.24
N LEU A 457 -7.39 -8.32 13.57
CA LEU A 457 -7.07 -6.90 13.84
C LEU A 457 -8.24 -5.94 13.54
N PRO A 458 -8.99 -6.08 12.42
CA PRO A 458 -10.19 -5.30 12.20
C PRO A 458 -11.27 -5.50 13.27
N LEU A 459 -11.43 -6.73 13.77
CA LEU A 459 -12.42 -7.08 14.79
C LEU A 459 -12.04 -6.53 16.18
N LEU A 460 -10.74 -6.49 16.47
CA LEU A 460 -10.19 -5.99 17.73
C LEU A 460 -10.10 -4.46 17.78
N ALA A 461 -10.01 -3.79 16.62
CA ALA A 461 -9.85 -2.35 16.56
C ALA A 461 -10.98 -1.63 17.32
N SER A 462 -12.24 -2.04 17.14
CA SER A 462 -13.38 -1.45 17.87
C SER A 462 -13.31 -1.75 19.36
N ALA A 463 -12.99 -2.98 19.75
CA ALA A 463 -12.95 -3.41 21.14
C ALA A 463 -11.85 -2.71 21.95
N VAL A 464 -10.63 -2.64 21.40
CA VAL A 464 -9.45 -2.12 22.13
C VAL A 464 -9.37 -0.59 22.06
N LEU A 465 -9.87 0.04 20.99
CA LEU A 465 -9.88 1.51 20.89
C LEU A 465 -10.94 2.15 21.78
N ASN A 466 -12.14 1.55 21.88
CA ASN A 466 -13.31 2.22 22.44
C ASN A 466 -13.52 1.98 23.94
N TYR A 467 -12.88 0.97 24.54
CA TYR A 467 -13.10 0.63 25.95
C TYR A 467 -11.80 0.64 26.76
N LYS A 468 -11.90 1.07 28.02
CA LYS A 468 -10.83 0.98 29.00
C LYS A 468 -10.77 -0.44 29.55
N LEU A 469 -9.63 -1.11 29.46
CA LEU A 469 -9.49 -2.46 30.03
C LEU A 469 -9.61 -2.41 31.57
N ILE A 470 -10.08 -3.49 32.16
CA ILE A 470 -10.36 -3.57 33.59
C ILE A 470 -9.14 -4.17 34.30
N PRO A 471 -8.43 -3.40 35.14
CA PRO A 471 -7.29 -3.94 35.89
C PRO A 471 -7.73 -5.09 36.79
N GLY A 472 -6.91 -6.13 36.85
CA GLY A 472 -7.15 -7.31 37.67
C GLY A 472 -8.13 -8.32 37.09
N VAL A 473 -8.63 -8.12 35.87
CA VAL A 473 -9.60 -9.03 35.20
C VAL A 473 -8.96 -9.63 33.95
N LYS A 474 -9.06 -10.95 33.79
CA LYS A 474 -8.43 -11.74 32.71
C LYS A 474 -9.29 -11.81 31.46
N CYS A 475 -10.61 -11.64 31.59
CA CYS A 475 -11.54 -11.83 30.48
C CYS A 475 -11.27 -10.88 29.31
N ASP A 476 -10.80 -9.65 29.55
CA ASP A 476 -10.41 -8.72 28.49
C ASP A 476 -9.32 -9.31 27.57
N ALA A 477 -8.34 -10.04 28.13
CA ALA A 477 -7.33 -10.73 27.35
C ALA A 477 -7.88 -11.98 26.63
N MET A 478 -8.82 -12.67 27.26
CA MET A 478 -9.44 -13.89 26.71
C MET A 478 -10.43 -13.61 25.57
N LEU A 479 -11.06 -12.44 25.56
CA LEU A 479 -11.92 -12.02 24.47
C LEU A 479 -11.11 -11.87 23.18
N VAL A 480 -9.87 -11.37 23.25
CA VAL A 480 -8.97 -11.31 22.09
C VAL A 480 -8.74 -12.70 21.49
N GLU A 481 -8.41 -13.66 22.34
CA GLU A 481 -8.22 -15.06 21.96
C GLU A 481 -9.51 -15.66 21.37
N MET A 482 -10.66 -15.32 21.95
CA MET A 482 -11.96 -15.73 21.44
C MET A 482 -12.19 -15.19 20.01
N PHE A 483 -11.90 -13.91 19.74
CA PHE A 483 -12.00 -13.32 18.40
C PHE A 483 -11.06 -13.95 17.39
N ILE A 484 -9.82 -14.24 17.77
CA ILE A 484 -8.86 -14.93 16.91
C ILE A 484 -9.45 -16.27 16.46
N ARG A 485 -10.06 -17.03 17.37
CA ARG A 485 -10.70 -18.32 17.04
C ARG A 485 -11.92 -18.15 16.18
N MET A 486 -12.79 -17.18 16.49
CA MET A 486 -13.97 -16.88 15.69
C MET A 486 -13.62 -16.53 14.24
N ALA A 487 -12.61 -15.67 14.05
CA ALA A 487 -12.14 -15.27 12.72
C ALA A 487 -11.51 -16.41 11.92
N ARG A 488 -10.89 -17.39 12.60
CA ARG A 488 -10.15 -18.49 11.98
C ARG A 488 -10.96 -19.77 11.81
N VAL A 489 -12.12 -19.88 12.46
CA VAL A 489 -13.04 -21.01 12.32
C VAL A 489 -14.43 -20.50 11.89
N PRO A 490 -14.56 -19.94 10.67
CA PRO A 490 -15.79 -19.28 10.23
C PRO A 490 -17.00 -20.23 10.16
N GLN A 491 -16.77 -21.54 10.01
CA GLN A 491 -17.85 -22.53 10.02
C GLN A 491 -18.56 -22.55 11.39
N LEU A 492 -17.81 -22.38 12.47
CA LEU A 492 -18.34 -22.38 13.83
C LEU A 492 -19.30 -21.21 14.08
N ILE A 493 -19.00 -20.05 13.47
CA ILE A 493 -19.84 -18.84 13.50
C ILE A 493 -21.14 -19.08 12.72
N LYS A 494 -21.03 -19.68 11.53
CA LYS A 494 -22.19 -20.01 10.67
C LYS A 494 -23.16 -20.99 11.31
N ASP A 495 -22.69 -21.86 12.19
CA ASP A 495 -23.51 -22.88 12.86
C ASP A 495 -24.19 -22.36 14.15
N MET A 496 -23.69 -21.28 14.75
CA MET A 496 -24.26 -20.66 15.95
C MET A 496 -25.37 -19.66 15.64
N LYS A 497 -25.10 -18.66 14.77
CA LYS A 497 -26.02 -17.58 14.35
C LYS A 497 -26.93 -17.05 15.46
N CYS A 498 -26.32 -16.44 16.48
CA CYS A 498 -27.02 -15.94 17.67
C CYS A 498 -26.42 -14.63 18.19
N VAL A 499 -27.14 -14.00 19.11
CA VAL A 499 -26.65 -12.94 19.98
C VAL A 499 -26.57 -13.50 21.39
N PHE A 500 -25.42 -13.39 22.05
CA PHE A 500 -25.29 -13.84 23.44
C PHE A 500 -24.57 -12.84 24.32
N ARG A 501 -24.85 -12.89 25.62
CA ARG A 501 -24.17 -12.06 26.63
C ARG A 501 -23.28 -12.88 27.54
N LEU A 502 -22.12 -12.33 27.86
CA LEU A 502 -21.15 -12.91 28.78
C LEU A 502 -21.01 -11.98 29.99
N HIS A 503 -21.56 -12.41 31.11
CA HIS A 503 -21.45 -11.77 32.42
C HIS A 503 -20.30 -12.42 33.18
N VAL A 504 -19.21 -11.67 33.32
CA VAL A 504 -18.00 -12.13 33.98
C VAL A 504 -17.98 -11.59 35.40
N ASN A 505 -17.89 -12.52 36.35
CA ASN A 505 -17.79 -12.24 37.76
C ASN A 505 -16.36 -12.34 38.25
N LYS A 506 -16.04 -11.58 39.29
CA LYS A 506 -14.88 -11.78 40.13
C LYS A 506 -15.32 -11.71 41.58
N ASP A 507 -14.97 -12.72 42.35
CA ASP A 507 -15.42 -12.87 43.74
C ASP A 507 -16.96 -12.74 43.85
N SER A 508 -17.66 -13.39 42.90
CA SER A 508 -19.13 -13.39 42.79
C SER A 508 -19.79 -12.04 42.57
N LYS A 509 -19.03 -11.03 42.16
CA LYS A 509 -19.55 -9.73 41.70
C LYS A 509 -19.30 -9.57 40.21
N GLU A 510 -20.32 -9.15 39.48
CA GLU A 510 -20.17 -8.84 38.05
C GLU A 510 -19.17 -7.69 37.89
N VAL A 511 -18.08 -7.96 37.18
CA VAL A 511 -17.04 -6.97 36.86
C VAL A 511 -17.09 -6.55 35.39
N ALA A 512 -17.65 -7.39 34.52
CA ALA A 512 -17.82 -7.06 33.11
C ALA A 512 -19.02 -7.78 32.51
N CYS A 513 -19.67 -7.13 31.55
CA CYS A 513 -20.67 -7.71 30.69
C CYS A 513 -20.32 -7.42 29.23
N TYR A 514 -20.44 -8.41 28.36
CA TYR A 514 -20.16 -8.27 26.95
C TYR A 514 -21.32 -8.80 26.11
N THR A 515 -21.71 -8.08 25.06
CA THR A 515 -22.64 -8.58 24.06
C THR A 515 -21.87 -8.97 22.80
N ILE A 516 -22.07 -10.22 22.36
CA ILE A 516 -21.47 -10.78 21.16
C ILE A 516 -22.59 -11.09 20.18
N ASN A 517 -22.54 -10.50 18.99
CA ASN A 517 -23.48 -10.77 17.92
C ASN A 517 -22.75 -11.51 16.78
N VAL A 518 -23.14 -12.76 16.56
CA VAL A 518 -22.60 -13.66 15.52
C VAL A 518 -23.67 -14.05 14.50
N THR A 519 -24.70 -13.20 14.31
CA THR A 519 -25.78 -13.43 13.33
C THR A 519 -25.35 -13.17 11.89
N GLU A 520 -24.34 -12.32 11.69
CA GLU A 520 -23.73 -12.00 10.41
C GLU A 520 -22.40 -12.73 10.21
N ASP A 521 -21.91 -12.79 8.96
CA ASP A 521 -20.59 -13.39 8.64
C ASP A 521 -19.42 -12.65 9.30
N THR A 522 -19.61 -11.37 9.66
CA THR A 522 -18.65 -10.58 10.44
C THR A 522 -19.22 -10.36 11.84
N PRO A 523 -18.63 -10.95 12.89
CA PRO A 523 -19.15 -10.81 14.24
C PRO A 523 -18.97 -9.37 14.76
N SER A 524 -19.94 -8.88 15.51
CA SER A 524 -19.86 -7.59 16.21
C SER A 524 -19.89 -7.77 17.73
N PHE A 525 -19.29 -6.81 18.42
CA PHE A 525 -19.04 -6.89 19.85
C PHE A 525 -19.00 -5.51 20.50
N TYR A 526 -19.51 -5.44 21.72
CA TYR A 526 -19.36 -4.27 22.58
C TYR A 526 -19.53 -4.65 24.05
N ARG A 527 -19.00 -3.79 24.94
CA ARG A 527 -19.16 -3.95 26.39
C ARG A 527 -20.52 -3.41 26.84
N GLY A 528 -21.22 -4.16 27.69
CA GLY A 528 -22.54 -3.84 28.24
C GLY A 528 -23.70 -4.51 27.49
N ALA A 529 -24.90 -4.37 28.05
CA ALA A 529 -26.16 -4.78 27.43
C ALA A 529 -26.62 -3.66 26.48
N GLY A 530 -26.53 -3.88 25.16
CA GLY A 530 -26.88 -2.86 24.18
C GLY A 530 -28.39 -2.67 24.12
N GLN A 531 -28.82 -1.45 23.76
CA GLN A 531 -30.23 -1.06 23.85
C GLN A 531 -31.14 -1.66 22.75
N SER A 532 -30.60 -2.35 21.72
CA SER A 532 -31.39 -2.84 20.57
C SER A 532 -31.50 -4.37 20.41
N ASP A 533 -30.58 -5.17 20.96
CA ASP A 533 -30.48 -6.60 20.63
C ASP A 533 -30.90 -7.47 21.81
N LYS A 534 -32.00 -8.21 21.65
CA LYS A 534 -32.42 -9.25 22.60
C LYS A 534 -31.46 -10.43 22.49
N ALA A 535 -30.74 -10.75 23.56
CA ALA A 535 -29.85 -11.91 23.58
C ALA A 535 -30.66 -13.22 23.53
N ASP A 536 -30.20 -14.16 22.71
CA ASP A 536 -30.74 -15.52 22.64
C ASP A 536 -30.42 -16.31 23.92
N PHE A 537 -29.24 -16.06 24.49
CA PHE A 537 -28.86 -16.53 25.83
C PHE A 537 -27.83 -15.63 26.52
N GLU A 538 -27.74 -15.76 27.84
CA GLU A 538 -26.79 -15.08 28.70
C GLU A 538 -26.03 -16.11 29.57
N LEU A 539 -24.71 -15.96 29.64
CA LEU A 539 -23.81 -16.78 30.45
C LEU A 539 -23.29 -15.97 31.63
N PHE A 540 -23.32 -16.55 32.82
CA PHE A 540 -22.74 -15.99 34.04
C PHE A 540 -21.68 -16.94 34.57
N LEU A 541 -20.46 -16.46 34.75
CA LEU A 541 -19.30 -17.27 35.15
C LEU A 541 -18.21 -16.42 35.81
N GLU A 542 -17.35 -17.04 36.61
CA GLU A 542 -16.17 -16.38 37.16
C GLU A 542 -15.07 -16.17 36.09
N ASP A 543 -14.29 -15.10 36.26
CA ASP A 543 -13.21 -14.68 35.36
C ASP A 543 -12.19 -15.80 35.10
N ASP A 544 -11.76 -16.50 36.16
CA ASP A 544 -10.83 -17.62 36.03
C ASP A 544 -11.45 -18.81 35.30
N ASP A 545 -12.76 -19.01 35.43
CA ASP A 545 -13.47 -20.09 34.74
C ASP A 545 -13.66 -19.80 33.27
N PHE A 546 -13.78 -18.53 32.89
CA PHE A 546 -13.73 -18.13 31.50
C PHE A 546 -12.37 -18.47 30.87
N VAL A 547 -11.26 -18.19 31.56
CA VAL A 547 -9.91 -18.60 31.10
C VAL A 547 -9.83 -20.11 30.95
N ARG A 548 -10.30 -20.87 31.95
CA ARG A 548 -10.28 -22.35 31.90
C ARG A 548 -11.12 -22.90 30.76
N LEU A 549 -12.29 -22.31 30.47
CA LEU A 549 -13.09 -22.68 29.31
C LEU A 549 -12.34 -22.39 28.02
N MET A 550 -11.78 -21.18 27.87
CA MET A 550 -10.99 -20.80 26.69
C MET A 550 -9.80 -21.72 26.45
N TYR A 551 -9.13 -22.19 27.49
CA TYR A 551 -8.03 -23.16 27.37
C TYR A 551 -8.48 -24.62 27.46
N ASN A 552 -9.79 -24.89 27.35
CA ASN A 552 -10.38 -26.23 27.37
C ASN A 552 -9.97 -27.07 28.60
N ARG A 553 -9.68 -26.41 29.73
CA ARG A 553 -9.34 -27.02 31.03
C ARG A 553 -10.57 -27.53 31.77
N ILE A 554 -11.73 -26.92 31.50
CA ILE A 554 -13.05 -27.36 31.98
C ILE A 554 -14.02 -27.39 30.79
N LYS A 555 -15.09 -28.19 30.90
CA LYS A 555 -16.15 -28.26 29.89
C LYS A 555 -17.34 -27.42 30.33
N LEU A 556 -17.89 -26.64 29.40
CA LEU A 556 -19.07 -25.82 29.58
C LEU A 556 -20.27 -26.65 30.04
N ASN A 557 -20.49 -27.83 29.45
CA ASN A 557 -21.60 -28.70 29.86
C ASN A 557 -21.52 -29.08 31.34
N ASP A 558 -20.36 -29.57 31.78
CA ASP A 558 -20.11 -29.96 33.17
C ASP A 558 -20.25 -28.75 34.13
N CYS A 559 -19.79 -27.57 33.70
CA CYS A 559 -19.94 -26.35 34.49
C CYS A 559 -21.40 -25.91 34.64
N ILE A 560 -22.23 -26.12 33.62
CA ILE A 560 -23.66 -25.83 33.68
C ILE A 560 -24.36 -26.84 34.59
N GLU A 561 -24.02 -28.13 34.50
CA GLU A 561 -24.60 -29.18 35.33
C GLU A 561 -24.26 -29.03 36.82
N THR A 562 -23.03 -28.58 37.11
CA THR A 562 -22.55 -28.34 38.48
C THR A 562 -22.96 -26.97 39.04
N GLY A 563 -23.66 -26.13 38.26
CA GLY A 563 -24.09 -24.79 38.66
C GLY A 563 -22.97 -23.74 38.69
N LYS A 564 -21.77 -24.09 38.25
CA LYS A 564 -20.59 -23.23 38.16
C LYS A 564 -20.72 -22.15 37.07
N VAL A 565 -21.45 -22.47 36.00
CA VAL A 565 -21.86 -21.53 34.95
C VAL A 565 -23.38 -21.50 34.88
N LYS A 566 -23.98 -20.32 35.04
CA LYS A 566 -25.43 -20.15 34.88
C LYS A 566 -25.74 -19.71 33.46
N VAL A 567 -26.78 -20.32 32.87
CA VAL A 567 -27.31 -19.94 31.55
C VAL A 567 -28.75 -19.45 31.72
N VAL A 568 -29.07 -18.32 31.09
CA VAL A 568 -30.44 -17.80 30.94
C VAL A 568 -30.75 -17.73 29.45
N GLY A 569 -31.90 -18.25 29.00
CA GLY A 569 -32.25 -18.31 27.57
C GLY A 569 -32.01 -19.68 26.92
N ASP A 570 -31.64 -19.71 25.64
CA ASP A 570 -31.47 -20.95 24.88
C ASP A 570 -30.19 -21.72 25.28
N LYS A 571 -30.37 -22.76 26.10
CA LYS A 571 -29.29 -23.65 26.56
C LYS A 571 -28.67 -24.50 25.43
N SER A 572 -29.43 -24.83 24.38
CA SER A 572 -28.91 -25.59 23.24
C SER A 572 -27.90 -24.75 22.45
N LEU A 573 -28.23 -23.48 22.21
CA LEU A 573 -27.31 -22.51 21.61
C LEU A 573 -26.10 -22.24 22.50
N ALA A 574 -26.28 -22.11 23.82
CA ALA A 574 -25.17 -21.93 24.76
C ALA A 574 -24.16 -23.09 24.69
N LEU A 575 -24.62 -24.34 24.59
CA LEU A 575 -23.74 -25.51 24.50
C LEU A 575 -22.92 -25.56 23.21
N LYS A 576 -23.34 -24.89 22.12
CA LYS A 576 -22.52 -24.76 20.90
C LYS A 576 -21.22 -23.99 21.15
N LEU A 577 -21.17 -23.09 22.14
CA LEU A 577 -19.92 -22.40 22.52
C LEU A 577 -18.83 -23.35 23.02
N GLN A 578 -19.19 -24.55 23.47
CA GLN A 578 -18.17 -25.56 23.80
C GLN A 578 -17.24 -25.85 22.62
N GLN A 579 -17.73 -25.77 21.38
CA GLN A 579 -16.91 -25.98 20.20
C GLN A 579 -15.88 -24.85 20.00
N LEU A 580 -16.21 -23.61 20.38
CA LEU A 580 -15.29 -22.46 20.39
C LEU A 580 -14.17 -22.65 21.42
N PHE A 581 -14.55 -23.18 22.57
CA PHE A 581 -13.65 -23.46 23.69
C PHE A 581 -12.75 -24.68 23.44
N SER A 582 -13.25 -25.71 22.73
CA SER A 582 -12.50 -26.93 22.45
C SER A 582 -11.57 -26.84 21.24
N HIS A 583 -11.80 -25.89 20.33
CA HIS A 583 -10.84 -25.57 19.28
C HIS A 583 -9.65 -24.85 19.89
N MET A 584 -8.68 -25.63 20.37
CA MET A 584 -7.38 -25.10 20.72
C MET A 584 -6.65 -24.74 19.43
N PHE A 585 -6.31 -23.46 19.30
CA PHE A 585 -5.34 -23.08 18.30
C PHE A 585 -3.98 -23.64 18.73
N THR A 586 -3.48 -24.63 18.00
CA THR A 586 -2.09 -25.07 18.13
C THR A 586 -1.35 -24.40 16.97
N PRO A 587 -0.51 -23.38 17.20
CA PRO A 587 0.43 -22.95 16.16
C PRO A 587 1.16 -24.22 15.72
N LYS A 588 1.24 -24.49 14.42
CA LYS A 588 2.07 -25.61 13.95
C LYS A 588 3.48 -25.37 14.48
N LEU A 589 3.91 -26.23 15.41
CA LEU A 589 5.29 -26.28 15.89
C LEU A 589 6.21 -26.67 14.75
#